data_AF-J0X428-F1
#
_entry.id   AF-J0X428-F1
#
_cell.length_a   1.000
_cell.length_b   1.000
_cell.length_c   1.000
_cell.angle_alpha   90.00
_cell.angle_beta   90.00
_cell.angle_gamma   90.00
#
_symmetry.space_group_name_H-M   'P 1'
#
loop_
_entity.id
_entity.type
_entity.pdbx_description
1 polymer ?
#
loop_
_entity_poly.entity_id
_entity_poly.type
_entity_poly.pdbx_seq_one_letter_code
_entity_poly.pdbx_strand_id
1 'polypeptide(L)'
;MANNRSPITEQRRIEHIADALAHEQGEYTRLGEEVGIVGAESSLEREGMVILPDIDGPNKGNHRGDIYAVAYDEDSRPRSLHVVAAKGYSHRLRTRPVDGAYATQGSPEYVRHLMLTDRCLHAALAKDPVLRRGILDGSVEVIADVYRTPHPYMSSVIHPSATPVPLDRAYASMLQGIVRQHPDYTE
;
A
#
# COMPACT_ATOMS: atom_id res chain seq x y z
N MET A 1 -19.53 -52.91 14.86
CA MET A 1 -18.19 -52.95 14.25
C MET A 1 -17.39 -51.79 14.82
N ALA A 2 -16.39 -52.05 15.65
CA ALA A 2 -15.53 -51.01 16.20
C ALA A 2 -14.69 -50.42 15.06
N ASN A 3 -14.79 -49.10 14.85
CA ASN A 3 -14.02 -48.37 13.84
C ASN A 3 -12.56 -48.33 14.29
N ASN A 4 -11.81 -49.39 13.99
CA ASN A 4 -10.44 -49.59 14.41
C ASN A 4 -9.50 -48.77 13.51
N ARG A 5 -9.59 -47.44 13.58
CA ARG A 5 -8.60 -46.55 12.96
C ARG A 5 -7.37 -46.56 13.84
N SER A 6 -6.23 -46.97 13.27
CA SER A 6 -4.94 -46.86 13.96
C SER A 6 -4.70 -45.38 14.32
N PRO A 7 -4.22 -45.06 15.54
CA PRO A 7 -3.88 -43.69 15.94
C PRO A 7 -2.99 -42.96 14.92
N ILE A 8 -2.12 -43.70 14.22
CA ILE A 8 -1.24 -43.16 13.17
C ILE A 8 -2.05 -42.68 11.94
N THR A 9 -3.10 -43.40 11.57
CA THR A 9 -3.97 -43.03 10.44
C THR A 9 -4.82 -41.81 10.77
N GLU A 10 -5.24 -41.68 12.04
CA GLU A 10 -5.99 -40.53 12.51
C GLU A 10 -5.11 -39.27 12.60
N GLN A 11 -3.89 -39.40 13.13
CA GLN A 11 -2.91 -38.31 13.18
C GLN A 11 -2.59 -37.76 11.78
N ARG A 12 -2.28 -38.63 10.81
CA ARG A 12 -2.00 -38.20 9.42
C ARG A 12 -3.19 -37.48 8.78
N ARG A 13 -4.41 -37.89 9.11
CA ARG A 13 -5.63 -37.24 8.62
C ARG A 13 -5.80 -35.84 9.21
N ILE A 14 -5.50 -35.67 10.50
CA ILE A 14 -5.51 -34.37 11.17
C ILE A 14 -4.47 -33.44 10.55
N GLU A 15 -3.23 -33.91 10.37
CA GLU A 15 -2.14 -33.17 9.72
C GLU A 15 -2.55 -32.70 8.31
N HIS A 16 -3.10 -33.60 7.49
CA HIS A 16 -3.55 -33.25 6.14
C HIS A 16 -4.68 -32.20 6.11
N ILE A 17 -5.63 -32.27 7.06
CA ILE A 17 -6.69 -31.26 7.17
C ILE A 17 -6.12 -29.91 7.63
N ALA A 18 -5.16 -29.92 8.55
CA ALA A 18 -4.49 -28.71 9.02
C ALA A 18 -3.71 -28.02 7.90
N ASP A 19 -2.97 -28.79 7.09
CA ASP A 19 -2.23 -28.29 5.94
C ASP A 19 -3.17 -27.68 4.89
N ALA A 20 -4.29 -28.37 4.58
CA ALA A 20 -5.29 -27.85 3.67
C ALA A 20 -5.92 -26.55 4.20
N LEU A 21 -6.27 -26.48 5.48
CA LEU A 21 -6.82 -25.26 6.09
C LEU A 21 -5.82 -24.10 6.05
N ALA A 22 -4.54 -24.36 6.34
CA ALA A 22 -3.49 -23.36 6.28
C ALA A 22 -3.30 -22.82 4.85
N HIS A 23 -3.39 -23.69 3.84
CA HIS A 23 -3.37 -23.29 2.44
C HIS A 23 -4.55 -22.38 2.09
N GLU A 24 -5.78 -22.80 2.39
CA GLU A 24 -6.99 -22.02 2.12
C GLU A 24 -7.01 -20.66 2.85
N GLN A 25 -6.48 -20.60 4.08
CA GLN A 25 -6.32 -19.32 4.81
C GLN A 25 -5.32 -18.38 4.11
N GLY A 26 -4.28 -18.94 3.51
CA GLY A 26 -3.33 -18.20 2.67
C GLY A 26 -3.99 -17.63 1.43
N GLU A 27 -4.80 -18.43 0.73
CA GLU A 27 -5.57 -18.00 -0.44
C GLU A 27 -6.59 -16.90 -0.08
N TYR A 28 -7.35 -17.10 1.00
CA TYR A 28 -8.31 -16.09 1.49
C TYR A 28 -7.62 -14.75 1.82
N THR A 29 -6.43 -14.80 2.41
CA THR A 29 -5.64 -13.60 2.70
C THR A 29 -5.21 -12.88 1.43
N ARG A 30 -4.76 -13.62 0.41
CA ARG A 30 -4.36 -13.04 -0.87
C ARG A 30 -5.54 -12.39 -1.59
N LEU A 31 -6.69 -13.05 -1.61
CA LEU A 31 -7.93 -12.50 -2.17
C LEU A 31 -8.34 -11.21 -1.43
N GLY A 32 -8.18 -11.17 -0.10
CA GLY A 32 -8.41 -9.95 0.67
C GLY A 32 -7.46 -8.80 0.32
N GLU A 33 -6.20 -9.09 -0.02
CA GLU A 33 -5.26 -8.08 -0.53
C GLU A 33 -5.73 -7.55 -1.90
N GLU A 34 -6.06 -8.44 -2.85
CA GLU A 34 -6.50 -8.09 -4.20
C GLU A 34 -7.81 -7.28 -4.20
N VAL A 35 -8.82 -7.71 -3.44
CA VAL A 35 -10.10 -6.97 -3.31
C VAL A 35 -9.89 -5.60 -2.67
N GLY A 36 -8.95 -5.51 -1.73
CA GLY A 36 -8.55 -4.23 -1.14
C GLY A 36 -8.01 -3.27 -2.20
N ILE A 37 -7.03 -3.73 -2.98
CA ILE A 37 -6.37 -2.97 -4.03
C ILE A 37 -7.39 -2.50 -5.07
N VAL A 38 -8.13 -3.43 -5.69
CA VAL A 38 -9.08 -3.09 -6.75
C VAL A 38 -10.16 -2.12 -6.28
N GLY A 39 -10.68 -2.32 -5.05
CA GLY A 39 -11.64 -1.39 -4.48
C GLY A 39 -11.05 0.01 -4.31
N ALA A 40 -9.82 0.10 -3.79
CA ALA A 40 -9.14 1.37 -3.58
C ALA A 40 -8.84 2.08 -4.91
N GLU A 41 -8.26 1.39 -5.89
CA GLU A 41 -8.00 1.91 -7.23
C GLU A 41 -9.28 2.46 -7.87
N SER A 42 -10.36 1.67 -7.86
CA SER A 42 -11.65 2.11 -8.40
C SER A 42 -12.21 3.35 -7.71
N SER A 43 -11.95 3.54 -6.41
CA SER A 43 -12.39 4.74 -5.70
C SER A 43 -11.54 5.96 -6.02
N LEU A 44 -10.22 5.81 -6.05
CA LEU A 44 -9.28 6.86 -6.41
C LEU A 44 -9.53 7.38 -7.83
N GLU A 45 -9.73 6.47 -8.78
CA GLU A 45 -10.09 6.82 -10.17
C GLU A 45 -11.41 7.58 -10.25
N ARG A 46 -12.43 7.16 -9.49
CA ARG A 46 -13.73 7.84 -9.42
C ARG A 46 -13.64 9.23 -8.79
N GLU A 47 -12.71 9.41 -7.88
CA GLU A 47 -12.36 10.70 -7.28
C GLU A 47 -11.49 11.56 -8.21
N GLY A 48 -11.15 11.06 -9.40
CA GLY A 48 -10.38 11.79 -10.42
C GLY A 48 -8.87 11.82 -10.15
N MET A 49 -8.37 10.98 -9.23
CA MET A 49 -6.94 10.89 -8.96
C MET A 49 -6.24 10.03 -10.01
N VAL A 50 -5.00 10.39 -10.32
CA VAL A 50 -4.13 9.59 -11.18
C VAL A 50 -3.30 8.66 -10.30
N ILE A 51 -3.51 7.36 -10.45
CA ILE A 51 -2.65 6.37 -9.82
C ILE A 51 -1.29 6.41 -10.53
N LEU A 52 -0.21 6.57 -9.76
CA LEU A 52 1.13 6.57 -10.33
C LEU A 52 1.37 5.19 -10.98
N PRO A 53 1.82 5.14 -12.24
CA PRO A 53 1.86 3.90 -13.01
C PRO A 53 2.67 2.83 -12.29
N ASP A 54 2.22 1.58 -12.40
CA ASP A 54 2.88 0.39 -11.88
C ASP A 54 4.33 0.37 -12.38
N ILE A 55 5.27 0.51 -11.46
CA ILE A 55 6.70 0.60 -11.78
C ILE A 55 7.21 -0.81 -11.92
N ASP A 56 7.04 -1.31 -13.15
CA ASP A 56 7.57 -2.54 -13.75
C ASP A 56 7.32 -3.85 -13.00
N GLY A 57 6.13 -4.40 -13.26
CA GLY A 57 5.98 -5.82 -13.61
C GLY A 57 5.12 -6.65 -12.65
N PRO A 58 4.38 -7.65 -13.17
CA PRO A 58 3.57 -8.54 -12.36
C PRO A 58 4.48 -9.27 -11.36
N ASN A 59 4.40 -8.89 -10.09
CA ASN A 59 5.08 -9.43 -8.91
C ASN A 59 6.32 -8.72 -8.31
N LYS A 60 6.67 -7.45 -8.61
CA LYS A 60 7.86 -6.84 -7.97
C LYS A 60 7.79 -5.39 -7.45
N GLY A 61 6.63 -4.76 -7.38
CA GLY A 61 6.59 -3.34 -6.98
C GLY A 61 5.27 -2.87 -6.40
N ASN A 62 4.86 -3.41 -5.26
CA ASN A 62 4.10 -2.68 -4.23
C ASN A 62 4.28 -3.48 -2.95
N HIS A 63 4.50 -2.81 -1.82
CA HIS A 63 4.32 -3.43 -0.51
C HIS A 63 2.84 -3.84 -0.42
N ARG A 64 2.50 -5.06 -0.88
CA ARG A 64 1.16 -5.65 -1.00
C ARG A 64 0.04 -4.83 -0.33
N GLY A 65 -0.62 -3.99 -1.12
CA GLY A 65 -1.73 -3.14 -0.67
C GLY A 65 -1.39 -1.68 -0.40
N ASP A 66 -0.17 -1.19 -0.64
CA ASP A 66 0.13 0.25 -0.65
C ASP A 66 -0.01 0.80 -2.09
N ILE A 67 -0.75 1.91 -2.28
CA ILE A 67 -1.03 2.55 -3.57
C ILE A 67 -0.61 4.02 -3.49
N TYR A 68 -0.01 4.53 -4.56
CA TYR A 68 0.35 5.95 -4.70
C TYR A 68 -0.55 6.62 -5.73
N ALA A 69 -1.29 7.65 -5.34
CA ALA A 69 -2.19 8.38 -6.24
C ALA A 69 -2.03 9.89 -6.08
N VAL A 70 -2.14 10.62 -7.18
CA VAL A 70 -1.98 12.07 -7.21
C VAL A 70 -3.32 12.72 -7.53
N ALA A 71 -3.76 13.62 -6.66
CA ALA A 71 -4.86 14.51 -6.95
C ALA A 71 -4.31 15.77 -7.65
N TYR A 72 -4.96 16.18 -8.72
CA TYR A 72 -4.61 17.39 -9.46
C TYR A 72 -5.65 18.48 -9.23
N ASP A 73 -5.23 19.74 -9.31
CA ASP A 73 -6.14 20.88 -9.38
C ASP A 73 -6.72 21.06 -10.79
N GLU A 74 -7.58 22.08 -10.96
CA GLU A 74 -8.24 22.41 -12.22
C GLU A 74 -7.25 22.76 -13.35
N ASP A 75 -6.05 23.23 -13.00
CA ASP A 75 -4.97 23.58 -13.93
C ASP A 75 -4.05 22.39 -14.22
N SER A 76 -4.44 21.17 -13.83
CA SER A 76 -3.62 19.95 -13.97
C SER A 76 -2.28 20.03 -13.24
N ARG A 77 -2.21 20.77 -12.12
CA ARG A 77 -1.04 20.79 -11.25
C ARG A 77 -1.24 19.81 -10.09
N PRO A 78 -0.21 19.03 -9.71
CA PRO A 78 -0.30 18.18 -8.55
C PRO A 78 -0.65 19.01 -7.31
N ARG A 79 -1.66 18.57 -6.57
CA ARG A 79 -2.10 19.19 -5.32
C ARG A 79 -1.73 18.35 -4.11
N SER A 80 -1.94 17.04 -4.21
CA SER A 80 -1.59 16.10 -3.15
C SER A 80 -1.15 14.75 -3.70
N LEU A 81 -0.21 14.12 -2.99
CA LEU A 81 0.15 12.72 -3.14
C LEU A 81 -0.50 11.92 -2.01
N HIS A 82 -1.41 11.03 -2.36
CA HIS A 82 -2.06 10.09 -1.46
C HIS A 82 -1.26 8.79 -1.42
N VAL A 83 -0.88 8.38 -0.22
CA VAL A 83 -0.23 7.10 0.07
C VAL A 83 -1.23 6.23 0.83
N VAL A 84 -1.84 5.32 0.09
CA VAL A 84 -3.04 4.59 0.47
C VAL A 84 -2.69 3.19 0.94
N ALA A 85 -3.08 2.84 2.16
CA ALA A 85 -3.08 1.45 2.64
C ALA A 85 -4.43 0.79 2.37
N ALA A 86 -4.51 -0.03 1.32
CA ALA A 86 -5.69 -0.77 0.91
C ALA A 86 -5.87 -2.08 1.71
N LYS A 87 -7.12 -2.37 2.11
CA LYS A 87 -7.50 -3.58 2.87
C LYS A 87 -8.86 -4.13 2.41
N GLY A 88 -8.90 -5.37 1.94
CA GLY A 88 -10.15 -6.07 1.66
C GLY A 88 -10.67 -6.86 2.85
N TYR A 89 -11.96 -7.21 2.80
CA TYR A 89 -12.67 -7.98 3.82
C TYR A 89 -12.48 -7.43 5.24
N SER A 90 -12.34 -8.32 6.22
CA SER A 90 -12.09 -8.01 7.63
C SER A 90 -10.59 -7.90 7.95
N HIS A 91 -9.71 -7.75 6.94
CA HIS A 91 -8.28 -7.66 7.19
C HIS A 91 -7.91 -6.41 8.00
N ARG A 92 -7.08 -6.64 9.02
CA ARG A 92 -6.58 -5.58 9.90
C ARG A 92 -5.40 -4.87 9.27
N LEU A 93 -5.23 -3.60 9.61
CA LEU A 93 -3.97 -2.90 9.36
C LEU A 93 -2.88 -3.60 10.18
N ARG A 94 -1.74 -3.86 9.54
CA ARG A 94 -0.59 -4.42 10.24
C ARG A 94 0.25 -3.30 10.82
N THR A 95 0.97 -3.59 11.88
CA THR A 95 2.08 -2.75 12.34
C THR A 95 3.37 -3.23 11.69
N ARG A 96 4.24 -2.30 11.34
CA ARG A 96 5.55 -2.56 10.74
C ARG A 96 6.64 -1.86 11.55
N PRO A 97 7.82 -2.47 11.69
CA PRO A 97 8.96 -1.79 12.27
C PRO A 97 9.40 -0.63 11.37
N VAL A 98 9.45 0.57 11.93
CA VAL A 98 9.89 1.83 11.30
C VAL A 98 10.84 2.50 12.28
N ASP A 99 12.09 2.69 11.88
CA ASP A 99 13.12 3.39 12.66
C ASP A 99 13.25 2.94 14.13
N GLY A 100 13.11 1.63 14.36
CA GLY A 100 13.19 1.04 15.70
C GLY A 100 11.90 1.09 16.53
N ALA A 101 10.83 1.72 16.02
CA ALA A 101 9.49 1.72 16.58
C ALA A 101 8.51 0.91 15.70
N TYR A 102 7.26 0.76 16.12
CA TYR A 102 6.20 0.16 15.29
C TYR A 102 5.22 1.23 14.83
N ALA A 103 4.97 1.28 13.51
CA ALA A 103 3.98 2.16 12.90
C ALA A 103 2.85 1.33 12.26
N THR A 104 1.61 1.81 12.36
CA THR A 104 0.45 1.17 11.73
C THR A 104 0.42 1.55 10.24
N GLN A 105 0.08 0.62 9.35
CA GLN A 105 -0.14 0.95 7.93
C GLN A 105 -1.17 2.08 7.77
N GLY A 106 -0.91 3.02 6.87
CA GLY A 106 -1.73 4.22 6.68
C GLY A 106 -1.57 5.30 7.75
N SER A 107 -0.59 5.18 8.65
CA SER A 107 -0.19 6.28 9.55
C SER A 107 0.87 7.19 8.90
N PRO A 108 0.99 8.47 9.33
CA PRO A 108 2.05 9.36 8.86
C PRO A 108 3.46 8.80 9.04
N GLU A 109 3.74 8.11 10.15
CA GLU A 109 5.04 7.50 10.43
C GLU A 109 5.35 6.39 9.42
N TYR A 110 4.35 5.57 9.09
CA TYR A 110 4.49 4.53 8.06
C TYR A 110 4.67 5.12 6.67
N VAL A 111 3.95 6.19 6.33
CA VAL A 111 4.10 6.85 5.03
C VAL A 111 5.47 7.51 4.90
N ARG A 112 5.98 8.17 5.95
CA ARG A 112 7.37 8.67 5.96
C ARG A 112 8.37 7.55 5.74
N HIS A 113 8.14 6.37 6.31
CA HIS A 113 9.00 5.23 6.01
C HIS A 113 8.99 4.87 4.52
N LEU A 114 7.80 4.67 3.93
CA LEU A 114 7.66 4.33 2.50
C LEU A 114 8.29 5.38 1.58
N MET A 115 8.05 6.66 1.86
CA MET A 115 8.64 7.78 1.14
C MET A 115 10.18 7.71 1.11
N LEU A 116 10.86 7.14 2.13
CA LEU A 116 12.32 6.97 2.14
C LEU A 116 12.81 5.60 1.65
N THR A 117 11.96 4.57 1.62
CA THR A 117 12.42 3.19 1.37
C THR A 117 11.82 2.53 0.15
N ASP A 118 10.67 3.00 -0.33
CA ASP A 118 9.97 2.39 -1.45
C ASP A 118 10.56 2.85 -2.79
N ARG A 119 11.26 1.92 -3.43
CA ARG A 119 11.95 2.16 -4.70
C ARG A 119 11.01 2.47 -5.85
N CYS A 120 9.79 1.92 -5.83
CA CYS A 120 8.80 2.21 -6.87
C CYS A 120 8.39 3.68 -6.73
N LEU A 121 8.03 4.13 -5.53
CA LEU A 121 7.75 5.55 -5.33
C LEU A 121 8.93 6.45 -5.75
N HIS A 122 10.16 6.08 -5.41
CA HIS A 122 11.33 6.86 -5.85
C HIS A 122 11.47 6.93 -7.36
N ALA A 123 11.20 5.84 -8.07
CA ALA A 123 11.21 5.80 -9.52
C ALA A 123 10.11 6.66 -10.14
N ALA A 124 8.91 6.73 -9.53
CA ALA A 124 7.84 7.64 -9.95
C ALA A 124 8.28 9.10 -9.80
N LEU A 125 8.79 9.45 -8.61
CA LEU A 125 9.27 10.80 -8.31
C LEU A 125 10.49 11.19 -9.15
N ALA A 126 11.32 10.23 -9.55
CA ALA A 126 12.46 10.46 -10.42
C ALA A 126 12.02 10.94 -11.81
N LYS A 127 10.91 10.38 -12.34
CA LYS A 127 10.36 10.67 -13.67
C LYS A 127 9.49 11.94 -13.70
N ASP A 128 8.88 12.33 -12.58
CA ASP A 128 8.01 13.50 -12.48
C ASP A 128 8.67 14.65 -11.69
N PRO A 129 9.34 15.61 -12.36
CA PRO A 129 9.99 16.72 -11.69
C PRO A 129 9.02 17.71 -11.05
N VAL A 130 7.78 17.82 -11.54
CA VAL A 130 6.79 18.77 -11.02
C VAL A 130 6.27 18.24 -9.68
N LEU A 131 5.80 17.00 -9.65
CA LEU A 131 5.35 16.35 -8.43
C LEU A 131 6.47 16.30 -7.37
N ARG A 132 7.67 15.87 -7.78
CA ARG A 132 8.83 15.79 -6.87
C ARG A 132 9.16 17.15 -6.27
N ARG A 133 9.28 18.21 -7.07
CA ARG A 133 9.61 19.54 -6.55
C ARG A 133 8.52 20.03 -5.60
N GLY A 134 7.26 19.83 -5.96
CA GLY A 134 6.14 20.23 -5.13
C GLY A 134 6.10 19.54 -3.76
N ILE A 135 6.46 18.25 -3.70
CA ILE A 135 6.58 17.54 -2.41
C ILE A 135 7.76 18.10 -1.59
N LEU A 136 8.88 18.38 -2.25
CA LEU A 136 10.11 18.84 -1.58
C LEU A 136 10.00 20.27 -1.04
N ASP A 137 9.25 21.14 -1.72
CA ASP A 137 9.01 22.53 -1.29
C ASP A 137 7.73 22.70 -0.44
N GLY A 138 6.93 21.65 -0.34
CA GLY A 138 5.70 21.60 0.46
C GLY A 138 4.46 22.17 -0.23
N SER A 139 4.53 22.51 -1.52
CA SER A 139 3.35 22.91 -2.31
C SER A 139 2.44 21.74 -2.69
N VAL A 140 2.95 20.50 -2.68
CA VAL A 140 2.17 19.28 -2.80
C VAL A 140 2.12 18.60 -1.43
N GLU A 141 0.91 18.46 -0.88
CA GLU A 141 0.71 17.78 0.40
C GLU A 141 0.86 16.27 0.23
N VAL A 142 1.52 15.59 1.18
CA VAL A 142 1.53 14.12 1.24
C VAL A 142 0.50 13.68 2.27
N ILE A 143 -0.39 12.77 1.88
CA ILE A 143 -1.54 12.34 2.68
C ILE A 143 -1.43 10.83 2.93
N ALA A 144 -1.61 10.42 4.18
CA ALA A 144 -1.72 9.03 4.58
C ALA A 144 -3.18 8.62 4.64
N ASP A 145 -3.52 7.57 3.89
CA ASP A 145 -4.89 7.12 3.65
C ASP A 145 -5.07 5.63 3.96
N VAL A 146 -6.31 5.24 4.30
CA VAL A 146 -6.68 3.83 4.51
C VAL A 146 -7.98 3.51 3.79
N TYR A 147 -7.90 2.70 2.75
CA TYR A 147 -9.07 2.29 1.98
C TYR A 147 -9.51 0.88 2.41
N ARG A 148 -10.78 0.73 2.79
CA ARG A 148 -11.35 -0.57 3.20
C ARG A 148 -12.44 -1.03 2.26
N THR A 149 -12.30 -2.24 1.73
CA THR A 149 -13.25 -2.88 0.80
C THR A 149 -13.85 -4.13 1.47
N PRO A 150 -14.95 -3.99 2.24
CA PRO A 150 -15.49 -5.06 3.08
C PRO A 150 -16.21 -6.18 2.31
N HIS A 151 -16.72 -5.89 1.10
CA HIS A 151 -17.46 -6.87 0.29
C HIS A 151 -16.88 -6.96 -1.13
N PRO A 152 -16.84 -8.14 -1.75
CA PRO A 152 -16.32 -8.33 -3.12
C PRO A 152 -17.15 -7.66 -4.23
N TYR A 153 -18.27 -7.00 -3.89
CA TYR A 153 -19.01 -6.16 -4.82
C TYR A 153 -18.56 -4.71 -4.57
N MET A 154 -17.64 -4.28 -5.43
CA MET A 154 -16.60 -3.25 -5.26
C MET A 154 -17.07 -1.80 -5.05
N SER A 155 -18.32 -1.54 -4.66
CA SER A 155 -18.87 -0.17 -4.60
C SER A 155 -18.74 0.53 -3.25
N SER A 156 -18.51 -0.19 -2.15
CA SER A 156 -18.40 0.40 -0.82
C SER A 156 -16.95 0.41 -0.36
N VAL A 157 -16.20 1.44 -0.75
CA VAL A 157 -14.93 1.74 -0.08
C VAL A 157 -15.21 2.65 1.09
N ILE A 158 -14.69 2.29 2.26
CA ILE A 158 -14.68 3.17 3.42
C ILE A 158 -13.30 3.77 3.54
N HIS A 159 -13.23 5.10 3.54
CA HIS A 159 -12.02 5.86 3.82
C HIS A 159 -12.14 6.60 5.16
N PRO A 160 -11.77 5.99 6.29
CA PRO A 160 -12.04 6.53 7.61
C PRO A 160 -11.01 7.58 8.08
N SER A 161 -9.89 7.75 7.38
CA SER A 161 -8.78 8.60 7.84
C SER A 161 -7.90 9.08 6.69
N ALA A 162 -7.99 10.37 6.36
CA ALA A 162 -6.98 11.10 5.59
C ALA A 162 -6.16 11.93 6.57
N THR A 163 -4.85 11.71 6.63
CA THR A 163 -3.99 12.43 7.57
C THR A 163 -2.81 13.05 6.85
N PRO A 164 -2.63 14.38 6.91
CA PRO A 164 -1.43 15.03 6.40
C PRO A 164 -0.16 14.43 7.00
N VAL A 165 0.84 14.21 6.15
CA VAL A 165 2.14 13.67 6.54
C VAL A 165 3.12 14.83 6.63
N PRO A 166 3.59 15.20 7.83
CA PRO A 166 4.50 16.31 7.99
C PRO A 166 5.85 15.95 7.35
N LEU A 167 6.31 16.75 6.38
CA LEU A 167 7.63 16.60 5.75
C LEU A 167 8.46 17.85 6.04
N ASP A 168 9.33 17.77 7.05
CA ASP A 168 10.22 18.87 7.39
C ASP A 168 11.37 19.03 6.37
N ARG A 169 12.09 20.14 6.45
CA ARG A 169 13.19 20.44 5.50
C ARG A 169 14.32 19.41 5.52
N ALA A 170 14.64 18.86 6.69
CA ALA A 170 15.68 17.84 6.80
C ALA A 170 15.24 16.55 6.10
N TYR A 171 13.97 16.17 6.29
CA TYR A 171 13.34 15.06 5.62
C TYR A 171 13.30 15.23 4.09
N ALA A 172 12.84 16.38 3.60
CA ALA A 172 12.83 16.68 2.17
C ALA A 172 14.25 16.58 1.57
N SER A 173 15.27 17.04 2.30
CA SER A 173 16.67 16.92 1.86
C SER A 173 17.13 15.47 1.73
N MET A 174 16.74 14.60 2.67
CA MET A 174 17.02 13.15 2.60
C MET A 174 16.31 12.51 1.40
N LEU A 175 15.01 12.76 1.24
CA LEU A 175 14.23 12.25 0.12
C LEU A 175 14.84 12.67 -1.23
N GLN A 176 15.20 13.94 -1.38
CA GLN A 176 15.84 14.44 -2.59
C GLN A 176 17.17 13.74 -2.86
N GLY A 177 17.98 13.51 -1.83
CA GLY A 177 19.24 12.77 -1.94
C GLY A 177 19.06 11.35 -2.45
N ILE A 178 17.99 10.67 -2.04
CA ILE A 178 17.63 9.32 -2.50
C ILE A 178 17.14 9.34 -3.94
N VAL A 179 16.14 10.18 -4.24
CA VAL A 179 15.51 10.23 -5.58
C VAL A 179 16.53 10.64 -6.66
N ARG A 180 17.47 11.53 -6.36
CA ARG A 180 18.57 11.91 -7.28
C ARG A 180 19.50 10.78 -7.67
N GLN A 181 19.59 9.73 -6.84
CA GLN A 181 20.42 8.55 -7.15
C GLN A 181 19.70 7.55 -8.05
N HIS A 182 18.40 7.75 -8.30
CA HIS A 182 17.63 6.86 -9.15
C HIS A 182 18.07 6.99 -10.61
N PRO A 183 18.26 5.88 -11.36
CA PRO A 183 18.75 5.93 -12.75
C PRO A 183 17.84 6.72 -13.69
N ASP A 184 16.54 6.70 -13.43
CA ASP A 184 15.53 7.40 -14.24
C ASP A 184 15.33 8.87 -13.83
N TYR A 185 16.23 9.44 -13.01
CA TYR A 185 16.10 10.82 -12.54
C TYR A 185 16.19 11.82 -13.70
N THR A 186 15.15 12.63 -13.85
CA THR A 186 15.09 13.75 -14.79
C THR A 186 15.15 15.08 -14.03
N GLU A 187 15.84 16.08 -14.58
CA GLU A 187 16.01 17.39 -13.91
C GLU A 187 14.71 18.21 -13.82
#